data_AF-G2RAB9-F1
#
_entry.id   AF-G2RAB9-F1
#
_cell.length_a   1.000
_cell.length_b   1.000
_cell.length_c   1.000
_cell.angle_alpha   90.00
_cell.angle_beta   90.00
_cell.angle_gamma   90.00
#
_symmetry.space_group_name_H-M   'P 1'
#
loop_
_entity.id
_entity.type
_entity.pdbx_description
1 polymer ?
#
loop_
_entity_poly.entity_id
_entity_poly.type
_entity_poly.pdbx_seq_one_letter_code
_entity_poly.pdbx_strand_id
1 'polypeptide(L)'
;PELWTPPPDPEKPACPYRIGFQVEIKPHAPPPPFGDPQHGLGAWRPRSDVDLYSATQTELVMAYPPLERENALPSSSGPSATLAITGTLAVGDERGAQLVVCSVAPETSEPPFEAVAKIFDGLYYPFECRHAAHVPTNTAKEADVDYTHEAAALGHLHKARQSGRTGLCAPKYFGSWTFSLPITHMGKKLKRSVRLVLMENIKGPSIRSVC
;
A
#
# COMPACT_ATOMS: atom_id res chain seq x y z
N PRO A 1 -19.60 9.39 -29.18
CA PRO A 1 -18.72 8.49 -28.40
C PRO A 1 -19.11 8.56 -26.92
N GLU A 2 -19.43 7.42 -26.32
CA GLU A 2 -19.67 7.34 -24.88
C GLU A 2 -18.34 7.53 -24.16
N LEU A 3 -18.31 8.42 -23.17
CA LEU A 3 -17.12 8.66 -22.36
C LEU A 3 -16.98 7.51 -21.38
N TRP A 4 -15.77 6.95 -21.27
CA TRP A 4 -15.54 5.82 -20.38
C TRP A 4 -15.74 6.21 -18.91
N THR A 5 -16.33 5.30 -18.15
CA THR A 5 -16.44 5.34 -16.70
C THR A 5 -16.10 3.96 -16.14
N PRO A 6 -15.60 3.86 -14.90
CA PRO A 6 -15.35 2.58 -14.25
C PRO A 6 -16.57 1.64 -14.35
N PRO A 7 -16.41 0.39 -14.81
CA PRO A 7 -17.52 -0.57 -14.83
C PRO A 7 -17.97 -0.90 -13.39
N PRO A 8 -19.25 -1.27 -13.19
CA PRO A 8 -19.72 -1.72 -11.88
C PRO A 8 -18.89 -2.90 -11.37
N ASP A 9 -18.43 -2.80 -10.12
CA ASP A 9 -17.62 -3.83 -9.47
C ASP A 9 -18.34 -4.38 -8.23
N PRO A 10 -19.26 -5.35 -8.40
CA PRO A 10 -20.01 -5.92 -7.28
C PRO A 10 -19.16 -6.83 -6.37
N GLU A 11 -17.98 -7.24 -6.82
CA GLU A 11 -17.06 -8.08 -6.04
C GLU A 11 -16.15 -7.26 -5.12
N LYS A 12 -15.99 -5.95 -5.40
CA LYS A 12 -15.25 -5.02 -4.57
C LYS A 12 -15.90 -4.88 -3.18
N PRO A 13 -15.22 -5.33 -2.10
CA PRO A 13 -15.69 -5.14 -0.74
C PRO A 13 -15.57 -3.67 -0.33
N ALA A 14 -16.38 -3.26 0.64
CA ALA A 14 -16.23 -1.96 1.29
C ALA A 14 -14.85 -1.85 1.98
N CYS A 15 -14.31 -0.63 2.01
CA CYS A 15 -13.00 -0.35 2.60
C CYS A 15 -12.91 -0.81 4.07
N PRO A 16 -12.00 -1.74 4.42
CA PRO A 16 -11.96 -2.35 5.75
C PRO A 16 -11.16 -1.53 6.77
N TYR A 17 -10.42 -0.49 6.34
CA TYR A 17 -9.44 0.21 7.16
C TYR A 17 -10.08 1.24 8.11
N ARG A 18 -10.82 0.73 9.09
CA ARG A 18 -11.51 1.52 10.12
C ARG A 18 -11.12 1.06 11.52
N ILE A 19 -11.46 1.88 12.52
CA ILE A 19 -11.22 1.55 13.93
C ILE A 19 -11.79 0.16 14.26
N GLY A 20 -10.99 -0.66 14.96
CA GLY A 20 -11.33 -2.03 15.32
C GLY A 20 -10.91 -3.09 14.29
N PHE A 21 -10.45 -2.69 13.10
CA PHE A 21 -9.80 -3.61 12.18
C PHE A 21 -8.47 -4.10 12.76
N GLN A 22 -8.23 -5.41 12.68
CA GLN A 22 -7.04 -6.07 13.16
C GLN A 22 -6.54 -7.09 12.14
N VAL A 23 -5.23 -7.16 11.93
CA VAL A 23 -4.61 -8.11 11.01
C VAL A 23 -3.19 -8.47 11.42
N GLU A 24 -2.79 -9.70 11.11
CA GLU A 24 -1.38 -10.10 11.16
C GLU A 24 -0.62 -9.51 9.97
N ILE A 25 0.49 -8.85 10.24
CA ILE A 25 1.41 -8.30 9.26
C ILE A 25 2.76 -9.03 9.34
N LYS A 26 3.40 -9.19 8.19
CA LYS A 26 4.71 -9.85 8.06
C LYS A 26 5.73 -8.87 7.50
N PRO A 27 6.98 -8.88 7.98
CA PRO A 27 8.04 -8.08 7.39
C PRO A 27 8.19 -8.39 5.91
N HIS A 28 8.33 -7.35 5.09
CA HIS A 28 8.45 -7.47 3.66
C HIS A 28 9.64 -6.66 3.14
N ALA A 29 10.40 -7.25 2.23
CA ALA A 29 11.53 -6.62 1.58
C ALA A 29 11.06 -5.99 0.24
N PRO A 30 10.85 -4.67 0.16
CA PRO A 30 10.34 -4.03 -1.06
C PRO A 30 11.27 -4.26 -2.26
N PRO A 31 10.75 -4.49 -3.47
CA PRO A 31 11.57 -4.39 -4.69
C PRO A 31 12.10 -2.95 -4.88
N PRO A 32 13.13 -2.74 -5.72
CA PRO A 32 13.56 -1.40 -6.09
C PRO A 32 12.40 -0.55 -6.66
N PRO A 33 12.40 0.77 -6.42
CA PRO A 33 11.43 1.69 -7.06
C PRO A 33 11.41 1.53 -8.57
N PHE A 34 10.24 1.70 -9.18
CA PHE A 34 10.04 1.57 -10.62
C PHE A 34 8.87 2.43 -11.12
N GLY A 35 8.75 2.58 -12.44
CA GLY A 35 7.58 3.21 -13.07
C GLY A 35 7.88 4.59 -13.67
N ASP A 36 8.95 5.24 -13.21
CA ASP A 36 9.52 6.44 -13.83
C ASP A 36 10.77 6.07 -14.67
N PRO A 37 11.04 6.73 -15.81
CA PRO A 37 12.23 6.47 -16.62
C PRO A 37 13.56 6.49 -15.85
N GLN A 38 13.69 7.30 -14.80
CA GLN A 38 14.88 7.40 -13.95
C GLN A 38 15.04 6.21 -12.99
N HIS A 39 13.93 5.56 -12.64
CA HIS A 39 13.90 4.39 -11.75
C HIS A 39 13.83 3.07 -12.53
N GLY A 40 13.71 3.15 -13.87
CA GLY A 40 13.55 2.03 -14.77
C GLY A 40 12.11 1.51 -14.84
N LEU A 41 11.85 0.64 -15.82
CA LEU A 41 10.54 -0.02 -15.97
C LEU A 41 10.19 -0.92 -14.78
N GLY A 42 11.20 -1.31 -13.99
CA GLY A 42 11.09 -2.28 -12.90
C GLY A 42 10.85 -3.70 -13.40
N ALA A 43 10.54 -4.58 -12.45
CA ALA A 43 10.07 -5.94 -12.73
C ALA A 43 8.56 -5.99 -13.09
N TRP A 44 7.90 -4.84 -13.21
CA TRP A 44 6.48 -4.78 -13.52
C TRP A 44 6.25 -5.22 -14.97
N ARG A 45 5.65 -6.39 -15.14
CA ARG A 45 5.32 -6.94 -16.46
C ARG A 45 3.91 -6.47 -16.85
N PRO A 46 3.76 -5.63 -17.89
CA PRO A 46 2.45 -5.39 -18.46
C PRO A 46 1.87 -6.72 -18.89
N ARG A 47 0.67 -7.09 -18.43
CA ARG A 47 -0.03 -8.23 -19.01
C ARG A 47 -0.91 -7.70 -20.13
N SER A 48 -0.55 -8.05 -21.36
CA SER A 48 -1.25 -7.62 -22.58
C SER A 48 -2.67 -8.21 -22.69
N ASP A 49 -3.03 -9.16 -21.83
CA ASP A 49 -4.32 -9.85 -21.79
C ASP A 49 -5.40 -9.07 -21.04
N VAL A 50 -5.06 -8.03 -20.26
CA VAL A 50 -6.03 -7.24 -19.51
C VAL A 50 -6.35 -5.94 -20.25
N ASP A 51 -7.57 -5.85 -20.77
CA ASP A 51 -8.13 -4.60 -21.29
C ASP A 51 -8.66 -3.74 -20.14
N LEU A 52 -7.93 -2.67 -19.83
CA LEU A 52 -8.28 -1.75 -18.74
C LEU A 52 -9.63 -1.04 -18.96
N TYR A 53 -10.13 -0.93 -20.20
CA TYR A 53 -11.40 -0.27 -20.47
C TYR A 53 -12.61 -1.15 -20.13
N SER A 54 -12.43 -2.48 -20.08
CA SER A 54 -13.50 -3.43 -19.77
C SER A 54 -13.34 -4.13 -18.42
N ALA A 55 -12.11 -4.20 -17.87
CA ALA A 55 -11.86 -4.84 -16.59
C ALA A 55 -12.44 -4.08 -15.40
N THR A 56 -12.95 -4.82 -14.42
CA THR A 56 -13.27 -4.29 -13.08
C THR A 56 -12.00 -4.10 -12.26
N GLN A 57 -12.10 -3.29 -11.20
CA GLN A 57 -10.96 -3.03 -10.32
C GLN A 57 -10.54 -4.30 -9.54
N THR A 58 -11.51 -5.13 -9.15
CA THR A 58 -11.28 -6.44 -8.53
C THR A 58 -10.52 -7.37 -9.47
N GLU A 59 -10.96 -7.50 -10.73
CA GLU A 59 -10.25 -8.30 -11.74
C GLU A 59 -8.81 -7.85 -11.91
N LEU A 60 -8.59 -6.54 -12.00
CA LEU A 60 -7.27 -5.97 -12.16
C LEU A 60 -6.34 -6.29 -10.98
N VAL A 61 -6.80 -6.06 -9.75
CA VAL A 61 -6.00 -6.34 -8.53
C VAL A 61 -5.70 -7.84 -8.39
N MET A 62 -6.63 -8.70 -8.80
CA MET A 62 -6.43 -10.16 -8.77
C MET A 62 -5.49 -10.65 -9.88
N ALA A 63 -5.54 -10.03 -11.07
CA ALA A 63 -4.66 -10.37 -12.18
C ALA A 63 -3.22 -9.87 -11.98
N TYR A 64 -3.03 -8.81 -11.20
CA TYR A 64 -1.76 -8.16 -10.90
C TYR A 64 -1.52 -8.09 -9.38
N PRO A 65 -1.15 -9.21 -8.74
CA PRO A 65 -0.77 -9.17 -7.33
C PRO A 65 0.48 -8.30 -7.11
N PRO A 66 0.65 -7.67 -5.92
CA PRO A 66 1.79 -6.83 -5.62
C PRO A 66 3.14 -7.49 -5.91
N LEU A 67 4.07 -6.73 -6.50
CA LEU A 67 5.40 -7.23 -6.84
C LEU A 67 6.14 -7.73 -5.59
N GLU A 68 6.85 -8.85 -5.77
CA GLU A 68 7.81 -9.39 -4.83
C GLU A 68 9.23 -8.99 -5.27
N ARG A 69 10.17 -8.90 -4.34
CA ARG A 69 11.58 -8.72 -4.70
C ARG A 69 12.13 -9.99 -5.36
N GLU A 70 12.78 -9.83 -6.51
CA GLU A 70 13.47 -10.94 -7.19
C GLU A 70 14.52 -11.58 -6.27
N ASN A 71 14.56 -12.92 -6.22
CA ASN A 71 15.41 -13.71 -5.33
C ASN A 71 15.24 -13.40 -3.84
N ALA A 72 14.11 -12.82 -3.42
CA ALA A 72 13.75 -12.80 -2.01
C ALA A 72 13.69 -14.23 -1.49
N LEU A 73 14.46 -14.52 -0.44
CA LEU A 73 14.29 -15.76 0.31
C LEU A 73 12.81 -15.89 0.71
N PRO A 74 12.21 -17.09 0.62
CA PRO A 74 10.85 -17.29 1.10
C PRO A 74 10.87 -16.86 2.56
N SER A 75 10.04 -15.87 2.91
CA SER A 75 10.09 -15.08 4.14
C SER A 75 11.35 -14.23 4.34
N SER A 76 11.23 -12.93 4.10
CA SER A 76 11.97 -11.91 4.87
C SER A 76 11.79 -12.24 6.36
N SER A 77 12.83 -12.83 6.96
CA SER A 77 12.80 -13.66 8.17
C SER A 77 12.67 -12.89 9.49
N GLY A 78 11.81 -11.88 9.53
CA GLY A 78 11.48 -11.18 10.76
C GLY A 78 10.20 -11.73 11.40
N PRO A 79 10.03 -11.55 12.72
CA PRO A 79 8.81 -11.95 13.42
C PRO A 79 7.60 -11.21 12.85
N SER A 80 6.45 -11.87 12.79
CA SER A 80 5.18 -11.21 12.46
C SER A 80 4.82 -10.21 13.56
N ALA A 81 3.85 -9.34 13.27
CA ALA A 81 3.24 -8.46 14.25
C ALA A 81 1.72 -8.42 14.03
N THR A 82 0.98 -8.10 15.08
CA THR A 82 -0.45 -7.79 14.97
C THR A 82 -0.63 -6.28 14.88
N LEU A 83 -1.27 -5.82 13.82
CA LEU A 83 -1.65 -4.43 13.62
C LEU A 83 -3.14 -4.27 13.99
N ALA A 84 -3.44 -3.32 14.86
CA ALA A 84 -4.81 -2.92 15.20
C ALA A 84 -5.02 -1.42 14.91
N ILE A 85 -6.04 -1.08 14.12
CA ILE A 85 -6.36 0.31 13.77
C ILE A 85 -7.06 0.98 14.96
N THR A 86 -6.43 2.04 15.48
CA THR A 86 -6.92 2.84 16.61
C THR A 86 -7.47 4.20 16.18
N GLY A 87 -7.14 4.66 14.97
CA GLY A 87 -7.64 5.90 14.41
C GLY A 87 -7.51 5.94 12.89
N THR A 88 -8.29 6.78 12.25
CA THR A 88 -8.24 7.00 10.79
C THR A 88 -7.79 8.41 10.52
N LEU A 89 -6.74 8.57 9.71
CA LEU A 89 -6.29 9.88 9.25
C LEU A 89 -6.90 10.22 7.90
N ALA A 90 -6.93 9.22 7.02
CA ALA A 90 -7.16 9.47 5.62
C ALA A 90 -7.48 8.15 4.89
N VAL A 91 -8.75 7.77 4.90
CA VAL A 91 -9.25 6.50 4.36
C VAL A 91 -10.45 6.77 3.45
N GLY A 92 -10.56 6.01 2.37
CA GLY A 92 -11.68 6.08 1.44
C GLY A 92 -11.33 5.55 0.06
N ASP A 93 -12.37 5.32 -0.73
CA ASP A 93 -12.24 5.03 -2.16
C ASP A 93 -11.58 6.18 -2.92
N GLU A 94 -10.94 5.85 -4.04
CA GLU A 94 -10.34 6.78 -4.99
C GLU A 94 -9.24 7.68 -4.45
N ARG A 95 -8.79 7.42 -3.22
CA ARG A 95 -7.81 8.26 -2.51
C ARG A 95 -6.37 7.89 -2.84
N GLY A 96 -6.11 6.64 -3.17
CA GLY A 96 -4.77 6.06 -3.24
C GLY A 96 -4.41 5.37 -1.94
N ALA A 97 -3.20 5.62 -1.41
CA ALA A 97 -2.78 5.04 -0.14
C ALA A 97 -3.70 5.45 1.03
N GLN A 98 -4.01 4.47 1.88
CA GLN A 98 -4.88 4.60 3.04
C GLN A 98 -4.01 4.87 4.28
N LEU A 99 -4.32 5.92 5.04
CA LEU A 99 -3.54 6.33 6.21
C LEU A 99 -4.34 6.15 7.50
N VAL A 100 -3.79 5.37 8.42
CA VAL A 100 -4.43 5.03 9.69
C VAL A 100 -3.43 5.10 10.84
N VAL A 101 -3.90 5.47 12.02
CA VAL A 101 -3.15 5.32 13.27
C VAL A 101 -3.41 3.92 13.78
N CYS A 102 -2.35 3.22 14.17
CA CYS A 102 -2.44 1.84 14.63
C CYS A 102 -1.55 1.59 15.85
N SER A 103 -1.97 0.62 16.66
CA SER A 103 -1.10 -0.07 17.60
C SER A 103 -0.53 -1.31 16.92
N VAL A 104 0.78 -1.48 17.03
CA VAL A 104 1.50 -2.62 16.46
C VAL A 104 2.09 -3.40 17.62
N ALA A 105 1.67 -4.65 17.76
CA ALA A 105 2.17 -5.59 18.75
C ALA A 105 3.04 -6.63 18.04
N PRO A 106 4.38 -6.51 18.13
CA PRO A 106 5.28 -7.55 17.65
C PRO A 106 4.98 -8.90 18.30
N GLU A 107 5.24 -10.02 17.61
CA GLU A 107 5.21 -11.35 18.26
C GLU A 107 6.36 -11.55 19.26
N THR A 108 7.35 -10.67 19.26
CA THR A 108 8.42 -10.66 20.26
C THR A 108 7.90 -10.19 21.62
N SER A 109 8.71 -10.34 22.67
CA SER A 109 8.39 -9.83 24.02
C SER A 109 8.44 -8.30 24.14
N GLU A 110 8.51 -7.58 23.01
CA GLU A 110 8.56 -6.12 22.98
C GLU A 110 7.17 -5.53 23.23
N PRO A 111 7.07 -4.39 23.94
CA PRO A 111 5.79 -3.75 24.16
C PRO A 111 5.19 -3.25 22.84
N PRO A 112 3.85 -3.26 22.69
CA PRO A 112 3.20 -2.65 21.54
C PRO A 112 3.56 -1.17 21.42
N PHE A 113 3.71 -0.69 20.19
CA PHE A 113 4.01 0.70 19.91
C PHE A 113 2.95 1.32 19.00
N GLU A 114 2.85 2.63 19.04
CA GLU A 114 1.96 3.40 18.17
C GLU A 114 2.70 3.78 16.88
N ALA A 115 2.03 3.62 15.74
CA ALA A 115 2.54 3.99 14.43
C ALA A 115 1.42 4.54 13.54
N VAL A 116 1.80 5.13 12.42
CA VAL A 116 0.94 5.35 11.28
C VAL A 116 1.24 4.28 10.24
N ALA A 117 0.22 3.55 9.82
CA ALA A 117 0.29 2.67 8.67
C ALA A 117 -0.18 3.42 7.43
N LYS A 118 0.68 3.45 6.41
CA LYS A 118 0.30 3.83 5.05
C LYS A 118 0.15 2.56 4.23
N ILE A 119 -1.09 2.23 3.88
CA ILE A 119 -1.51 0.97 3.27
C ILE A 119 -1.76 1.18 1.78
N PHE A 120 -1.15 0.35 0.93
CA PHE A 120 -1.23 0.43 -0.53
C PHE A 120 -2.07 -0.75 -1.03
N ASP A 121 -3.39 -0.63 -0.95
CA ASP A 121 -4.35 -1.59 -1.51
C ASP A 121 -4.94 -1.00 -2.79
N GLY A 122 -4.51 -1.53 -3.95
CA GLY A 122 -4.95 -1.08 -5.28
C GLY A 122 -6.47 -1.15 -5.51
N LEU A 123 -7.21 -1.84 -4.63
CA LEU A 123 -8.67 -1.91 -4.70
C LEU A 123 -9.37 -0.60 -4.29
N TYR A 124 -8.67 0.28 -3.57
CA TYR A 124 -9.19 1.59 -3.12
C TYR A 124 -8.44 2.77 -3.75
N TYR A 125 -7.66 2.50 -4.80
CA TYR A 125 -7.04 3.53 -5.62
C TYR A 125 -8.05 4.06 -6.65
N PRO A 126 -7.88 5.29 -7.14
CA PRO A 126 -8.73 5.83 -8.20
C PRO A 126 -8.51 5.04 -9.48
N PHE A 127 -9.58 4.49 -10.04
CA PHE A 127 -9.52 3.70 -11.27
C PHE A 127 -9.52 4.61 -12.52
N GLU A 128 -10.10 5.79 -12.42
CA GLU A 128 -9.97 6.83 -13.43
C GLU A 128 -8.66 7.62 -13.24
N CYS A 129 -7.97 7.90 -14.35
CA CYS A 129 -6.75 8.69 -14.36
C CYS A 129 -7.02 10.13 -13.91
N ARG A 130 -6.35 10.55 -12.83
CA ARG A 130 -6.48 11.91 -12.28
C ARG A 130 -6.03 13.02 -13.23
N HIS A 131 -5.21 12.68 -14.22
CA HIS A 131 -4.65 13.64 -15.18
C HIS A 131 -5.35 13.60 -16.55
N ALA A 132 -6.16 12.58 -16.81
CA ALA A 132 -6.87 12.40 -18.06
C ALA A 132 -8.24 11.77 -17.78
N ALA A 133 -9.27 12.62 -17.73
CA ALA A 133 -10.64 12.16 -17.52
C ALA A 133 -11.04 11.12 -18.57
N HIS A 134 -11.83 10.14 -18.16
CA HIS A 134 -12.31 9.03 -18.97
C HIS A 134 -11.21 8.09 -19.50
N VAL A 135 -10.06 8.07 -18.83
CA VAL A 135 -8.97 7.13 -19.12
C VAL A 135 -8.76 6.23 -17.90
N PRO A 136 -8.84 4.89 -18.03
CA PRO A 136 -8.55 4.00 -16.91
C PRO A 136 -7.07 4.03 -16.54
N THR A 137 -6.78 3.81 -15.26
CA THR A 137 -5.43 3.57 -14.77
C THR A 137 -5.27 2.15 -14.24
N ASN A 138 -4.04 1.63 -14.27
CA ASN A 138 -3.76 0.35 -13.65
C ASN A 138 -3.54 0.53 -12.14
N THR A 139 -4.62 0.41 -11.35
CA THR A 139 -4.56 0.67 -9.90
C THR A 139 -3.62 -0.24 -9.13
N ALA A 140 -3.42 -1.48 -9.59
CA ALA A 140 -2.46 -2.40 -8.98
C ALA A 140 -1.02 -1.91 -9.20
N LYS A 141 -0.70 -1.44 -10.42
CA LYS A 141 0.59 -0.82 -10.73
C LYS A 141 0.81 0.44 -9.89
N GLU A 142 -0.16 1.34 -9.84
CA GLU A 142 -0.04 2.60 -9.10
C GLU A 142 0.23 2.35 -7.60
N ALA A 143 -0.47 1.38 -7.00
CA ALA A 143 -0.24 1.01 -5.60
C ALA A 143 1.18 0.48 -5.34
N ASP A 144 1.72 -0.34 -6.26
CA ASP A 144 3.10 -0.85 -6.15
C ASP A 144 4.15 0.24 -6.39
N VAL A 145 3.91 1.14 -7.34
CA VAL A 145 4.77 2.30 -7.60
C VAL A 145 4.85 3.15 -6.34
N ASP A 146 3.71 3.55 -5.77
CA ASP A 146 3.65 4.35 -4.55
C ASP A 146 4.33 3.64 -3.37
N TYR A 147 4.08 2.34 -3.19
CA TYR A 147 4.68 1.55 -2.13
C TYR A 147 6.20 1.48 -2.23
N THR A 148 6.74 1.14 -3.41
CA THR A 148 8.18 0.93 -3.60
C THR A 148 8.96 2.24 -3.44
N HIS A 149 8.44 3.35 -3.97
CA HIS A 149 9.05 4.67 -3.80
C HIS A 149 9.06 5.10 -2.34
N GLU A 150 7.92 5.01 -1.64
CA GLU A 150 7.82 5.41 -0.24
C GLU A 150 8.77 4.57 0.63
N ALA A 151 8.77 3.25 0.43
CA ALA A 151 9.62 2.34 1.19
C ALA A 151 11.11 2.58 0.95
N ALA A 152 11.51 2.90 -0.29
CA ALA A 152 12.89 3.24 -0.61
C ALA A 152 13.31 4.60 -0.03
N ALA A 153 12.45 5.61 -0.12
CA ALA A 153 12.71 6.94 0.43
C ALA A 153 12.84 6.89 1.96
N LEU A 154 11.87 6.30 2.66
CA LEU A 154 11.91 6.15 4.11
C LEU A 154 13.09 5.26 4.55
N GLY A 155 13.39 4.19 3.80
CA GLY A 155 14.55 3.33 4.04
C GLY A 155 15.88 4.07 3.90
N HIS A 156 16.02 4.92 2.89
CA HIS A 156 17.20 5.77 2.70
C HIS A 156 17.37 6.77 3.86
N LEU A 157 16.29 7.46 4.23
CA LEU A 157 16.29 8.44 5.33
C LEU A 157 16.59 7.79 6.68
N HIS A 158 16.08 6.57 6.91
CA HIS A 158 16.39 5.78 8.09
C HIS A 158 17.88 5.45 8.18
N LYS A 159 18.50 4.97 7.09
CA LYS A 159 19.94 4.68 7.04
C LYS A 159 20.78 5.94 7.25
N ALA A 160 20.41 7.05 6.61
CA ALA A 160 21.09 8.32 6.77
C ALA A 160 21.05 8.84 8.22
N ARG A 161 19.91 8.65 8.91
CA ARG A 161 19.79 8.95 10.34
C ARG A 161 20.69 8.05 11.19
N GLN A 162 20.76 6.76 10.90
CA GLN A 162 21.64 5.81 11.59
C GLN A 162 23.13 6.14 11.39
N SER A 163 23.50 6.71 10.24
CA SER A 163 24.87 7.17 9.98
C SER A 163 25.20 8.53 10.59
N GLY A 164 24.35 9.07 11.47
CA GLY A 164 24.59 10.32 12.20
C GLY A 164 24.29 11.60 11.41
N ARG A 165 23.62 11.52 10.25
CA ARG A 165 23.23 12.73 9.50
C ARG A 165 22.14 13.48 10.26
N THR A 166 22.42 14.75 10.59
CA THR A 166 21.50 15.64 11.29
C THR A 166 20.60 16.40 10.30
N GLY A 167 19.54 17.06 10.81
CA GLY A 167 18.64 17.89 10.00
C GLY A 167 17.63 17.12 9.14
N LEU A 168 17.52 15.79 9.30
CA LEU A 168 16.54 14.98 8.58
C LEU A 168 15.14 15.14 9.18
N CYS A 169 14.31 15.98 8.57
CA CYS A 169 12.91 16.22 8.92
C CYS A 169 11.98 15.13 8.37
N ALA A 170 12.26 13.87 8.69
CA ALA A 170 11.47 12.71 8.25
C ALA A 170 10.95 11.92 9.45
N PRO A 171 9.76 11.28 9.38
CA PRO A 171 9.30 10.41 10.45
C PRO A 171 10.28 9.24 10.67
N LYS A 172 10.29 8.64 11.86
CA LYS A 172 10.94 7.33 12.03
C LYS A 172 10.25 6.31 11.14
N TYR A 173 11.05 5.42 10.57
CA TYR A 173 10.59 4.32 9.73
C TYR A 173 10.68 3.01 10.51
N PHE A 174 9.56 2.30 10.63
CA PHE A 174 9.45 1.01 11.33
C PHE A 174 9.38 -0.17 10.35
N GLY A 175 9.79 0.05 9.10
CA GLY A 175 9.90 -0.99 8.10
C GLY A 175 8.70 -1.11 7.15
N SER A 176 8.88 -2.04 6.22
CA SER A 176 7.92 -2.42 5.19
C SER A 176 7.29 -3.75 5.57
N TRP A 177 5.98 -3.86 5.34
CA TRP A 177 5.19 -5.00 5.79
C TRP A 177 4.18 -5.41 4.73
N THR A 178 3.68 -6.64 4.85
CA THR A 178 2.65 -7.21 4.00
C THR A 178 1.64 -7.99 4.82
N PHE A 179 0.41 -8.04 4.37
CA PHE A 179 -0.63 -8.92 4.92
C PHE A 179 -1.56 -9.39 3.81
N SER A 180 -2.48 -10.30 4.14
CA SER A 180 -3.45 -10.81 3.19
C SER A 180 -4.88 -10.55 3.66
N LEU A 181 -5.74 -10.10 2.74
CA LEU A 181 -7.16 -9.91 2.98
C LEU A 181 -8.01 -10.88 2.15
N PRO A 182 -9.15 -11.34 2.69
CA PRO A 182 -10.08 -12.13 1.92
C PRO A 182 -10.71 -11.30 0.80
N ILE A 183 -10.97 -11.96 -0.34
CA ILE A 183 -11.71 -11.40 -1.45
C ILE A 183 -12.52 -12.51 -2.13
N THR A 184 -13.74 -12.20 -2.55
CA THR A 184 -14.50 -13.12 -3.40
C THR A 184 -14.28 -12.69 -4.83
N HIS A 185 -13.83 -13.61 -5.68
CA HIS A 185 -13.61 -13.33 -7.10
C HIS A 185 -14.03 -14.53 -7.93
N MET A 186 -14.89 -14.31 -8.94
CA MET A 186 -15.44 -15.37 -9.80
C MET A 186 -16.11 -16.49 -8.97
N GLY A 187 -16.84 -16.10 -7.92
CA GLY A 187 -17.50 -17.03 -6.99
C GLY A 187 -16.58 -17.80 -6.04
N LYS A 188 -15.26 -17.55 -6.06
CA LYS A 188 -14.28 -18.23 -5.21
C LYS A 188 -13.78 -17.31 -4.10
N LYS A 189 -13.64 -17.85 -2.88
CA LYS A 189 -12.99 -17.15 -1.76
C LYS A 189 -11.47 -17.26 -1.93
N LEU A 190 -10.84 -16.15 -2.28
CA LEU A 190 -9.40 -16.01 -2.46
C LEU A 190 -8.83 -15.07 -1.38
N LYS A 191 -7.51 -14.88 -1.44
CA LYS A 191 -6.80 -13.86 -0.66
C LYS A 191 -6.05 -12.95 -1.61
N ARG A 192 -6.06 -11.65 -1.31
CA ARG A 192 -5.19 -10.66 -1.96
C ARG A 192 -4.12 -10.20 -0.98
N SER A 193 -2.89 -10.05 -1.47
CA SER A 193 -1.80 -9.47 -0.68
C SER A 193 -1.86 -7.95 -0.73
N VAL A 194 -1.53 -7.30 0.37
CA VAL A 194 -1.52 -5.84 0.51
C VAL A 194 -0.21 -5.41 1.17
N ARG A 195 0.39 -4.35 0.64
CA ARG A 195 1.64 -3.77 1.16
C ARG A 195 1.35 -2.58 2.06
N LEU A 196 2.21 -2.35 3.03
CA LEU A 196 2.20 -1.14 3.83
C LEU A 196 3.60 -0.75 4.29
N VAL A 197 3.75 0.50 4.68
CA VAL A 197 4.89 0.98 5.46
C VAL A 197 4.40 1.46 6.83
N LEU A 198 5.20 1.23 7.86
CA LEU A 198 4.96 1.75 9.20
C LEU A 198 5.90 2.92 9.46
N MET A 199 5.34 4.03 9.92
CA MET A 199 6.11 5.24 10.25
C MET A 199 5.62 5.90 11.54
N GLU A 200 6.44 6.79 12.08
CA GLU A 200 6.15 7.54 13.30
C GLU A 200 4.84 8.32 13.19
N ASN A 201 4.01 8.21 14.23
CA ASN A 201 2.85 9.09 14.39
C ASN A 201 3.30 10.44 14.92
N ILE A 202 3.38 11.44 14.03
CA ILE A 202 3.75 12.80 14.42
C ILE A 202 2.57 13.44 15.15
N LYS A 203 2.75 13.68 16.46
CA LYS A 203 1.75 14.36 17.28
C LYS A 203 1.76 15.85 16.96
N GLY A 204 0.63 16.36 16.51
CA GLY A 204 0.45 17.78 16.21
C GLY A 204 -0.76 18.02 15.31
N PRO A 205 -1.15 19.30 15.14
CA PRO A 205 -2.18 19.65 14.18
C PRO A 205 -1.71 19.36 12.75
N SER A 206 -2.64 19.01 11.88
CA SER A 206 -2.36 18.95 10.44
C SER A 206 -2.09 20.36 9.90
N ILE A 207 -1.34 20.48 8.81
CA ILE A 207 -1.15 21.77 8.12
C ILE A 207 -2.51 22.40 7.77
N ARG A 208 -3.47 21.59 7.29
CA ARG A 208 -4.82 22.04 6.95
C ARG A 208 -5.61 22.61 8.14
N SER A 209 -5.30 22.21 9.37
CA SER A 209 -5.98 22.74 10.56
C SER A 209 -5.38 24.05 11.09
N VAL A 210 -4.21 24.45 10.58
CA VAL A 210 -3.52 25.69 10.98
C VAL A 210 -3.44 26.73 9.88
N CYS A 211 -3.82 26.38 8.65
CA CYS A 211 -3.93 27.26 7.49
C CYS A 211 -5.40 27.43 7.12
#